data_AF-A0A0K8SL29-F1
#
_entry.id   AF-A0A0K8SL29-F1
#
_cell.length_a   1.000
_cell.length_b   1.000
_cell.length_c   1.000
_cell.angle_alpha   90.00
_cell.angle_beta   90.00
_cell.angle_gamma   90.00
#
_symmetry.space_group_name_H-M   'P 1'
#
loop_
_entity.id
_entity.type
_entity.pdbx_description
1 polymer ?
#
loop_
_entity_poly.entity_id
_entity_poly.type
_entity_poly.pdbx_seq_one_letter_code
_entity_poly.pdbx_strand_id
1 'polypeptide(L)'
;KLDLLERKFVETTSSRAVIRSVPVPDLETFVNTNIDVFSGVGCFPDVLTLQLKPGAIPKSCPARRVPFKLLDRLKLRLDELESLQIIEKCEAGEWVNNLVIVEKHKTG
;
A
#
# COMPACT_ATOMS: atom_id res chain seq x y z
N LYS A 1 -2.40 32.65 -51.17
CA LYS A 1 -1.07 32.82 -51.78
C LYS A 1 -0.08 32.31 -50.74
N LEU A 2 0.32 31.05 -50.89
CA LEU A 2 1.11 30.30 -49.91
C LEU A 2 2.57 30.65 -50.16
N ASP A 3 3.21 31.31 -49.19
CA ASP A 3 4.62 31.66 -49.30
C ASP A 3 5.50 30.46 -48.95
N LEU A 4 6.13 30.01 -50.02
CA LEU A 4 7.29 29.14 -50.13
C LEU A 4 8.43 29.67 -49.24
N LEU A 5 8.72 29.00 -48.13
CA LEU A 5 10.03 29.10 -47.50
C LEU A 5 10.69 27.73 -47.49
N GLU A 6 11.68 27.63 -48.37
CA GLU A 6 12.59 26.50 -48.52
C GLU A 6 13.19 26.12 -47.17
N ARG A 7 12.92 24.89 -46.75
CA ARG A 7 13.64 24.25 -45.65
C ARG A 7 15.06 23.98 -46.13
N LYS A 8 15.99 24.86 -45.77
CA LYS A 8 17.43 24.58 -45.87
C LYS A 8 17.74 23.37 -44.99
N PHE A 9 18.13 22.29 -45.64
CA PHE A 9 18.65 21.10 -45.00
C PHE A 9 20.01 21.47 -44.39
N VAL A 10 20.08 21.64 -43.07
CA VAL A 10 21.35 21.74 -42.35
C VAL A 10 21.79 20.31 -42.08
N GLU A 11 22.80 19.85 -42.81
CA GLU A 11 23.54 18.65 -42.45
C GLU A 11 24.31 18.91 -41.15
N THR A 12 23.64 18.70 -40.02
CA THR A 12 24.32 18.63 -38.73
C THR A 12 24.71 17.18 -38.48
N THR A 13 25.97 16.90 -38.78
CA THR A 13 26.76 15.73 -38.39
C THR A 13 26.20 15.05 -37.15
N SER A 14 25.78 13.80 -37.32
CA SER A 14 25.33 12.88 -36.27
C SER A 14 26.39 12.78 -35.18
N SER A 15 26.25 13.60 -34.15
CA SER A 15 26.90 13.34 -32.88
C SER A 15 26.17 12.15 -32.30
N ARG A 16 26.80 10.98 -32.42
CA ARG A 16 26.40 9.76 -31.73
C ARG A 16 26.23 10.12 -30.26
N ALA A 17 24.98 10.28 -29.81
CA ALA A 17 24.69 10.50 -28.41
C ALA A 17 25.26 9.28 -27.67
N VAL A 18 26.37 9.51 -26.97
CA VAL A 18 26.91 8.54 -26.03
C VAL A 18 25.82 8.39 -24.99
N ILE A 19 25.09 7.26 -25.02
CA ILE A 19 24.25 6.86 -23.91
C ILE A 19 25.22 6.77 -22.73
N ARG A 20 25.26 7.81 -21.89
CA ARG A 20 26.02 7.78 -20.65
C ARG A 20 25.45 6.60 -19.88
N SER A 21 26.23 5.55 -19.71
CA SER A 21 25.84 4.43 -18.86
C SER A 21 25.59 5.01 -17.47
N VAL A 22 24.33 5.11 -17.07
CA VAL A 22 24.00 5.48 -15.70
C VAL A 22 24.65 4.41 -14.82
N PRO A 23 25.54 4.78 -13.89
CA PRO A 23 26.12 3.81 -12.97
C PRO A 23 24.99 3.17 -12.19
N VAL A 24 24.85 1.85 -12.31
CA VAL A 24 23.87 1.10 -11.52
C VAL A 24 24.39 1.10 -10.09
N PRO A 25 23.63 1.62 -9.11
CA PRO A 25 24.04 1.58 -7.72
C PRO A 25 24.18 0.13 -7.25
N ASP A 26 25.11 -0.12 -6.33
CA ASP A 26 25.18 -1.40 -5.63
C ASP A 26 23.91 -1.61 -4.78
N LEU A 27 23.67 -2.87 -4.42
CA LEU A 27 22.46 -3.27 -3.70
C LEU A 27 22.27 -2.50 -2.38
N GLU A 28 23.35 -2.31 -1.63
CA GLU A 28 23.30 -1.68 -0.31
C GLU A 28 22.98 -0.19 -0.43
N THR A 29 23.66 0.51 -1.34
CA THR A 29 23.36 1.91 -1.67
C THR A 29 21.91 2.06 -2.16
N PHE A 30 21.43 1.14 -3.01
CA PHE A 30 20.07 1.20 -3.53
C PHE A 30 19.02 1.02 -2.42
N VAL A 31 19.18 0.02 -1.56
CA VAL A 31 18.26 -0.25 -0.45
C VAL A 31 18.26 0.90 0.56
N ASN A 32 19.44 1.40 0.94
CA ASN A 32 19.56 2.48 1.91
C ASN A 32 18.98 3.81 1.38
N THR A 33 19.11 4.08 0.07
CA THR A 33 18.54 5.28 -0.55
C THR A 33 17.02 5.24 -0.61
N ASN A 34 16.40 4.06 -0.62
CA ASN A 34 14.95 3.86 -0.73
C ASN A 34 14.40 3.10 0.48
N ILE A 35 14.99 3.30 1.66
CA ILE A 35 14.69 2.52 2.86
C ILE A 35 13.22 2.65 3.29
N ASP A 36 12.61 3.79 3.00
CA ASP A 36 11.19 4.10 3.21
C ASP A 36 10.27 3.20 2.38
N VAL A 37 10.69 2.80 1.18
CA VAL A 37 9.96 1.84 0.32
C VAL A 37 10.06 0.42 0.85
N PHE A 38 11.17 0.09 1.54
CA PHE A 38 11.46 -1.27 2.03
C PHE A 38 11.13 -1.46 3.52
N SER A 39 10.57 -0.46 4.20
CA SER A 39 10.25 -0.51 5.61
C SER A 39 8.78 -0.20 5.90
N GLY A 40 8.26 -0.74 7.01
CA GLY A 40 6.88 -0.53 7.44
C GLY A 40 5.85 -1.37 6.66
N VAL A 41 4.57 -1.03 6.84
CA VAL A 41 3.42 -1.74 6.24
C VAL A 41 2.93 -1.06 4.95
N GLY A 42 3.44 0.14 4.65
CA GLY A 42 2.95 1.02 3.59
C GLY A 42 1.66 1.73 4.00
N CYS A 43 1.53 3.02 3.67
CA CYS A 43 0.34 3.81 3.94
C CYS A 43 0.07 4.73 2.75
N PHE A 44 -1.14 4.69 2.20
CA PHE A 44 -1.54 5.66 1.17
C PHE A 44 -1.82 7.01 1.84
N PRO A 45 -1.33 8.12 1.28
CA PRO A 45 -1.50 9.45 1.88
C PRO A 45 -2.95 9.95 1.82
N ASP A 46 -3.77 9.38 0.93
CA ASP A 46 -5.13 9.82 0.69
C ASP A 46 -6.13 9.23 1.68
N VAL A 47 -7.11 10.04 2.10
CA VAL A 47 -8.22 9.60 2.94
C VAL A 47 -9.31 8.96 2.08
N LEU A 48 -9.64 7.70 2.39
CA LEU A 48 -10.72 6.98 1.72
C LEU A 48 -12.06 7.20 2.42
N THR A 49 -13.06 7.66 1.66
CA THR A 49 -14.46 7.71 2.13
C THR A 49 -15.26 6.54 1.57
N LEU A 50 -15.80 5.69 2.45
CA LEU A 50 -16.63 4.56 2.07
C LEU A 50 -18.10 5.01 1.86
N GLN A 51 -18.61 4.86 0.64
CA GLN A 51 -19.99 5.21 0.30
C GLN A 51 -20.93 4.02 0.49
N LEU A 52 -22.02 4.22 1.21
CA LEU A 52 -23.07 3.21 1.37
C LEU A 52 -23.99 3.17 0.14
N LYS A 53 -24.50 1.99 -0.17
CA LYS A 53 -25.54 1.83 -1.20
C LYS A 53 -26.85 2.46 -0.71
N PRO A 54 -27.69 3.02 -1.61
CA PRO A 54 -29.03 3.50 -1.23
C PRO A 54 -29.83 2.40 -0.52
N GLY A 55 -30.39 2.73 0.65
CA GLY A 55 -31.17 1.78 1.46
C GLY A 55 -30.34 0.76 2.25
N ALA A 56 -29.02 0.95 2.41
CA ALA A 56 -28.21 0.09 3.25
C ALA A 56 -28.69 0.16 4.73
N ILE A 57 -28.92 -1.01 5.32
CA ILE A 57 -29.38 -1.15 6.72
C ILE A 57 -28.20 -1.59 7.58
N PRO A 58 -27.93 -0.91 8.71
CA PRO A 58 -26.87 -1.30 9.63
C PRO A 58 -27.09 -2.71 10.18
N LYS A 59 -26.00 -3.43 10.37
CA LYS A 59 -26.00 -4.78 10.94
C LYS A 59 -25.00 -4.87 12.09
N SER A 60 -25.52 -5.13 13.28
CA SER A 60 -24.71 -5.41 14.46
C SER A 60 -24.73 -6.92 14.75
N CYS A 61 -23.61 -7.58 14.50
CA CYS A 61 -23.40 -8.98 14.85
C CYS A 61 -22.68 -9.09 16.20
N PRO A 62 -23.22 -9.85 17.16
CA PRO A 62 -22.57 -10.03 18.47
C PRO A 62 -21.25 -10.80 18.33
N ALA A 63 -20.26 -10.44 19.16
CA ALA A 63 -18.95 -11.08 19.17
C ALA A 63 -19.05 -12.60 19.43
N ARG A 64 -18.31 -13.40 18.64
CA ARG A 64 -18.26 -14.86 18.82
C ARG A 64 -17.27 -15.24 19.92
N ARG A 65 -17.52 -16.39 20.56
CA ARG A 65 -16.59 -16.99 21.52
C ARG A 65 -15.31 -17.42 20.81
N VAL A 66 -14.17 -16.94 21.30
CA VAL A 66 -12.84 -17.33 20.81
C VAL A 66 -12.35 -18.55 21.60
N PRO A 67 -11.89 -19.63 20.95
CA PRO A 67 -11.29 -20.77 21.64
C PRO A 67 -10.13 -20.32 22.54
N PHE A 68 -10.04 -20.86 23.76
CA PHE A 68 -9.05 -20.44 24.76
C PHE A 68 -7.60 -20.49 24.24
N LYS A 69 -7.26 -21.52 23.45
CA LYS A 69 -5.94 -21.68 22.82
C LYS A 69 -5.55 -20.58 21.82
N LEU A 70 -6.52 -19.82 21.31
CA LEU A 70 -6.30 -18.74 20.35
C LEU A 70 -6.33 -17.36 20.99
N LEU A 71 -6.83 -17.24 22.21
CA LEU A 71 -7.17 -15.97 22.82
C LEU A 71 -5.94 -15.08 23.04
N ASP A 72 -4.85 -15.65 23.58
CA ASP A 72 -3.62 -14.89 23.83
C ASP A 72 -2.93 -14.47 22.52
N ARG A 73 -2.89 -15.35 21.53
CA ARG A 73 -2.32 -15.05 20.20
C ARG A 73 -3.14 -14.01 19.45
N LEU A 74 -4.47 -14.07 19.58
CA LEU A 74 -5.35 -13.07 19.00
C LEU A 74 -5.11 -11.70 19.64
N LYS A 75 -5.05 -11.62 20.97
CA LYS A 75 -4.78 -10.38 21.69
C LYS A 75 -3.45 -9.76 21.26
N LEU A 76 -2.37 -10.55 21.29
CA LEU A 76 -1.06 -10.09 20.85
C LEU A 76 -1.11 -9.52 19.43
N ARG A 77 -1.82 -10.21 18.51
CA ARG A 77 -1.93 -9.74 17.14
C ARG A 77 -2.74 -8.43 17.02
N LEU A 78 -3.80 -8.27 17.81
CA LEU A 78 -4.58 -7.02 17.83
C LEU A 78 -3.75 -5.87 18.41
N ASP A 79 -2.99 -6.12 19.48
CA ASP A 79 -2.10 -5.13 20.09
C ASP A 79 -0.99 -4.70 19.11
N GLU A 80 -0.40 -5.64 18.36
CA GLU A 80 0.54 -5.32 17.27
C GLU A 80 -0.10 -4.43 16.21
N LEU A 81 -1.31 -4.76 15.74
CA LEU A 81 -2.01 -3.96 14.72
C LEU A 81 -2.38 -2.56 15.22
N GLU A 82 -2.73 -2.41 16.49
CA GLU A 82 -2.97 -1.12 17.15
C GLU A 82 -1.68 -0.31 17.25
N SER A 83 -0.56 -0.94 17.63
CA SER A 83 0.76 -0.30 17.68
C SER A 83 1.25 0.19 16.31
N LEU A 84 0.87 -0.51 15.24
CA LEU A 84 1.14 -0.14 13.85
C LEU A 84 0.15 0.90 13.30
N GLN A 85 -0.80 1.39 14.12
CA GLN A 85 -1.82 2.36 13.73
C GLN A 85 -2.72 1.86 12.57
N ILE A 86 -2.89 0.53 12.43
CA ILE A 86 -3.75 -0.07 11.40
C ILE A 86 -5.20 -0.15 11.87
N ILE A 87 -5.40 -0.36 13.17
CA ILE A 87 -6.71 -0.40 13.82
C ILE A 87 -6.68 0.47 15.07
N GLU A 88 -7.86 0.89 15.52
CA GLU A 88 -8.05 1.64 16.77
C GLU A 88 -9.22 1.08 17.57
N LYS A 89 -9.22 1.33 18.88
CA LYS A 89 -10.37 1.02 19.75
C LYS A 89 -11.52 1.95 19.42
N CYS A 90 -12.71 1.40 19.26
CA CYS A 90 -13.95 2.15 19.07
C CYS A 90 -15.09 1.56 19.90
N GLU A 91 -16.11 2.39 20.17
CA GLU A 91 -17.35 1.93 20.78
C GLU A 91 -18.14 1.06 19.79
N ALA A 92 -18.85 0.06 20.32
CA ALA A 92 -19.67 -0.81 19.49
C ALA A 92 -20.83 -0.01 18.85
N GLY A 93 -20.71 0.27 17.56
CA GLY A 93 -21.71 0.99 16.77
C GLY A 93 -22.79 0.09 16.17
N GLU A 94 -23.50 0.65 15.19
CA GLU A 94 -24.55 -0.07 14.45
C GLU A 94 -24.00 -1.09 13.45
N TRP A 95 -22.73 -0.92 13.05
CA TRP A 95 -22.02 -1.77 12.08
C TRP A 95 -20.98 -2.61 12.80
N VAL A 96 -21.35 -3.83 13.18
CA VAL A 96 -20.44 -4.77 13.85
C VAL A 96 -20.44 -6.08 13.09
N ASN A 97 -19.25 -6.53 12.70
CA ASN A 97 -19.06 -7.77 11.98
C ASN A 97 -18.32 -8.79 12.85
N ASN A 98 -18.58 -10.07 12.60
CA ASN A 98 -17.91 -11.14 13.32
C ASN A 98 -16.45 -11.27 12.88
N LEU A 99 -15.54 -11.38 13.86
CA LEU A 99 -14.16 -11.77 13.63
C LEU A 99 -14.06 -13.28 13.35
N VAL A 100 -13.27 -13.65 12.35
CA VAL A 100 -12.92 -15.04 12.02
C VAL A 100 -11.42 -15.20 12.07
N ILE A 101 -10.94 -16.19 12.81
CA ILE A 101 -9.51 -16.45 13.00
C ILE A 101 -9.11 -17.61 12.09
N VAL A 102 -8.11 -17.39 11.25
CA VAL A 102 -7.54 -18.41 10.36
C VAL A 102 -6.09 -18.62 10.77
N GLU A 103 -5.76 -19.81 11.27
CA GLU A 103 -4.38 -20.19 11.56
C GLU A 103 -3.68 -20.57 10.26
N LYS A 104 -2.66 -19.81 9.89
CA LYS A 104 -1.79 -20.18 8.77
C LYS A 104 -0.79 -21.24 9.25
N HIS A 105 -0.65 -22.31 8.48
CA HIS A 105 0.46 -23.24 8.66
C HIS A 105 1.77 -22.49 8.42
N LYS A 106 2.78 -22.75 9.25
CA LYS A 106 4.14 -22.28 8.95
C LYS A 106 4.64 -23.10 7.77
N THR A 107 4.63 -22.53 6.57
CA THR A 107 5.42 -23.09 5.47
C THR A 107 6.87 -22.84 5.83
N GLY A 108 7.59 -23.93 6.11
CA GLY A 108 9.04 -23.92 6.33
C GLY A 108 9.79 -23.65 5.04
#